data_AF-A0A1U7CTJ1-F1
#
_entry.id   AF-A0A1U7CTJ1-F1
#
_cell.length_a   1.000
_cell.length_b   1.000
_cell.length_c   1.000
_cell.angle_alpha   90.00
_cell.angle_beta   90.00
_cell.angle_gamma   90.00
#
_symmetry.space_group_name_H-M   'P 1'
#
loop_
_entity.id
_entity.type
_entity.pdbx_description
1 polymer ?
#
loop_
_entity_poly.entity_id
_entity_poly.type
_entity_poly.pdbx_seq_one_letter_code
_entity_poly.pdbx_strand_id
1 'polypeptide(L)'
;MESDLVVNGAIVDSWIESSREIDDSPRLVLQVAPKGRPRDLIFVEAEASLIPDKGWFEDLSENTCHGSPVLAIGRRMLNGFVTATRLQLVR
;
A
#
# COMPACT_ATOMS: atom_id res chain seq x y z
N MET A 1 -2.24 15.13 18.17
CA MET A 1 -2.09 13.69 17.83
C MET A 1 -2.60 13.53 16.42
N GLU A 2 -1.73 13.28 15.44
CA GLU A 2 -2.19 12.73 14.16
C GLU A 2 -2.80 11.37 14.45
N SER A 3 -4.06 11.19 14.08
CA SER A 3 -4.76 9.91 14.26
C SER A 3 -4.34 9.01 13.10
N ASP A 4 -3.93 7.78 13.40
CA ASP A 4 -3.66 6.79 12.37
C ASP A 4 -4.91 6.58 11.50
N LEU A 5 -4.72 6.58 10.18
CA LEU A 5 -5.76 6.35 9.20
C LEU A 5 -5.85 4.85 8.92
N VAL A 6 -7.08 4.33 8.86
CA VAL A 6 -7.37 2.96 8.45
C VAL A 6 -7.89 2.98 7.02
N VAL A 7 -7.18 2.32 6.12
CA VAL A 7 -7.57 2.11 4.73
C VAL A 7 -7.95 0.64 4.56
N ASN A 8 -9.24 0.39 4.37
CA ASN A 8 -9.79 -0.96 4.13
C ASN A 8 -10.47 -0.98 2.76
N GLY A 9 -10.02 -1.85 1.87
CA GLY A 9 -10.49 -1.86 0.50
C GLY A 9 -9.94 -3.01 -0.34
N ALA A 10 -9.94 -2.81 -1.65
CA ALA A 10 -9.34 -3.73 -2.61
C ALA A 10 -8.21 -3.03 -3.37
N ILE A 11 -7.17 -3.79 -3.72
CA ILE A 11 -6.07 -3.32 -4.55
C ILE A 11 -6.60 -3.07 -5.96
N VAL A 12 -6.40 -1.85 -6.46
CA VAL A 12 -6.71 -1.44 -7.84
C VAL A 12 -5.45 -1.55 -8.70
N ASP A 13 -4.31 -1.18 -8.14
CA ASP A 13 -3.02 -1.19 -8.82
C ASP A 13 -1.90 -1.32 -7.79
N SER A 14 -0.75 -1.84 -8.19
CA SER A 14 0.44 -1.92 -7.34
C SER A 14 1.74 -1.86 -8.15
N TRP A 15 2.74 -1.18 -7.60
CA TRP A 15 4.08 -1.11 -8.17
C TRP A 15 5.14 -0.86 -7.09
N ILE A 16 6.40 -1.08 -7.45
CA ILE A 16 7.55 -0.74 -6.59
C ILE A 16 8.13 0.59 -7.06
N GLU A 17 8.26 1.54 -6.14
CA GLU A 17 9.09 2.72 -6.34
C GLU A 17 10.49 2.48 -5.79
N SER A 18 11.48 2.58 -6.67
CA SER A 18 12.87 2.71 -6.28
C SER A 18 13.07 4.11 -5.71
N SER A 19 13.50 4.22 -4.46
CA SER A 19 13.93 5.50 -3.92
C SER A 19 14.99 6.13 -4.81
N ARG A 20 14.87 7.45 -5.05
CA ARG A 20 15.90 8.24 -5.75
C ARG A 20 17.14 8.44 -4.88
N GLU A 21 17.04 8.17 -3.58
CA GLU A 21 18.14 8.28 -2.63
C GLU A 21 18.76 6.89 -2.39
N ILE A 22 20.09 6.85 -2.43
CA ILE A 22 20.93 5.64 -2.44
C ILE A 22 20.71 4.72 -1.22
N ASP A 23 20.11 5.22 -0.15
CA ASP A 23 20.02 4.54 1.16
C ASP A 23 18.58 4.22 1.61
N ASP A 24 17.56 4.51 0.79
CA ASP A 24 16.17 4.21 1.17
C ASP A 24 15.71 2.88 0.56
N SER A 25 15.11 2.03 1.38
CA SER A 25 14.59 0.73 0.95
C SER A 25 13.49 0.89 -0.12
N PRO A 26 13.36 -0.04 -1.07
CA PRO A 26 12.29 0.01 -2.07
C PRO A 26 10.92 0.07 -1.38
N ARG A 27 10.06 0.96 -1.88
CA ARG A 27 8.71 1.16 -1.34
C ARG A 27 7.70 0.53 -2.28
N LEU A 28 6.83 -0.29 -1.74
CA LEU A 28 5.63 -0.73 -2.43
C LEU A 28 4.61 0.39 -2.38
N VAL A 29 4.01 0.70 -3.51
CA VAL A 29 2.86 1.59 -3.61
C VAL A 29 1.65 0.77 -4.02
N LEU A 30 0.56 0.91 -3.27
CA LEU A 30 -0.74 0.36 -3.56
C LEU A 30 -1.71 1.48 -3.88
N GLN A 31 -2.43 1.37 -4.98
CA GLN A 31 -3.65 2.11 -5.18
C GLN A 31 -4.82 1.27 -4.66
N VAL A 32 -5.56 1.81 -3.70
CA VAL A 32 -6.64 1.10 -3.01
C VAL A 32 -7.97 1.77 -3.30
N ALA A 33 -8.97 0.99 -3.68
CA ALA A 33 -10.38 1.41 -3.70
C ALA A 33 -11.01 1.12 -2.32
N PRO A 34 -11.32 2.15 -1.52
CA PRO A 34 -11.86 1.94 -0.18
C PRO A 34 -13.26 1.34 -0.19
N LYS A 35 -13.54 0.48 0.78
CA LYS A 35 -14.86 -0.11 0.97
C LYS A 35 -15.91 0.99 1.24
N GLY A 36 -16.99 0.97 0.45
CA GLY A 36 -18.07 1.96 0.56
C GLY A 36 -17.82 3.27 -0.19
N ARG A 37 -16.60 3.55 -0.65
CA ARG A 37 -16.25 4.73 -1.44
C ARG A 37 -15.23 4.40 -2.55
N PRO A 38 -15.55 3.50 -3.50
CA PRO A 38 -14.57 3.01 -4.48
C PRO A 38 -14.06 4.06 -5.46
N ARG A 39 -14.72 5.23 -5.54
CA ARG A 39 -14.26 6.37 -6.35
C ARG A 39 -13.20 7.22 -5.66
N ASP A 40 -13.06 7.08 -4.35
CA ASP A 40 -12.11 7.86 -3.54
C ASP A 40 -10.81 7.07 -3.40
N LEU A 41 -10.09 6.88 -4.52
CA LEU A 41 -8.85 6.07 -4.54
C LEU A 41 -7.81 6.64 -3.57
N ILE A 42 -7.17 5.74 -2.82
CA ILE A 42 -6.14 6.09 -1.82
C ILE A 42 -4.83 5.40 -2.20
N PHE A 43 -3.74 6.17 -2.21
CA PHE A 43 -2.40 5.62 -2.35
C PHE A 43 -1.84 5.26 -0.98
N VAL A 44 -1.36 4.03 -0.84
CA VAL A 44 -0.72 3.50 0.36
C VAL A 44 0.71 3.14 0.01
N GLU A 45 1.68 3.74 0.70
CA GLU A 45 3.08 3.35 0.64
C GLU A 45 3.37 2.38 1.78
N ALA A 46 4.07 1.29 1.49
CA ALA A 46 4.57 0.36 2.48
C ALA A 46 6.04 0.05 2.22
N GLU A 47 6.83 0.00 3.29
CA GLU A 47 8.17 -0.56 3.22
C GLU A 47 8.10 -2.05 2.87
N ALA A 48 9.12 -2.55 2.17
CA ALA A 48 9.23 -3.97 1.84
C ALA A 48 9.20 -4.88 3.09
N SER A 49 9.62 -4.36 4.25
CA SER A 49 9.59 -5.04 5.55
C SER A 49 8.17 -5.36 6.04
N LEU A 50 7.14 -4.66 5.53
CA LEU A 50 5.74 -4.89 5.87
C LEU A 50 5.07 -5.95 4.99
N ILE A 51 5.74 -6.41 3.94
CA ILE A 51 5.20 -7.39 3.00
C ILE A 51 5.43 -8.80 3.58
N PRO A 52 4.40 -9.68 3.65
CA PRO A 52 4.50 -10.92 4.40
C PRO A 52 5.60 -11.88 3.92
N ASP A 53 5.78 -11.99 2.61
CA ASP A 53 6.73 -12.90 1.98
C ASP A 53 7.12 -12.45 0.56
N LYS A 54 8.09 -13.15 -0.02
CA LYS A 54 8.62 -12.89 -1.37
C LYS A 54 7.58 -13.12 -2.47
N GLY A 55 6.64 -14.06 -2.28
CA GLY A 55 5.60 -14.35 -3.27
C GLY A 55 4.63 -13.17 -3.39
N TRP A 56 4.20 -12.60 -2.26
CA TRP A 56 3.45 -11.35 -2.26
C TRP A 56 4.21 -10.20 -2.91
N PHE A 57 5.51 -10.08 -2.61
CA PHE A 57 6.34 -9.02 -3.20
C PHE A 57 6.40 -9.13 -4.72
N GLU A 58 6.63 -10.34 -5.25
CA GLU A 58 6.65 -10.62 -6.68
C GLU A 58 5.28 -10.34 -7.32
N ASP A 59 4.21 -10.89 -6.76
CA ASP A 59 2.85 -10.71 -7.28
C ASP A 59 2.44 -9.24 -7.35
N LEU A 60 2.76 -8.45 -6.32
CA LEU A 60 2.48 -7.02 -6.25
C LEU A 60 3.35 -6.20 -7.20
N SER A 61 4.62 -6.60 -7.38
CA SER A 61 5.52 -5.96 -8.35
C SER A 61 5.08 -6.18 -9.79
N GLU A 62 4.42 -7.30 -10.07
CA GLU A 62 3.84 -7.64 -11.37
C GLU A 62 2.36 -7.20 -11.51
N ASN A 63 1.80 -6.55 -10.50
CA ASN A 63 0.40 -6.09 -10.46
C ASN A 63 -0.63 -7.22 -10.69
N THR A 64 -0.37 -8.40 -10.14
CA THR A 64 -1.27 -9.57 -10.29
C THR A 64 -2.30 -9.69 -9.17
N CYS A 65 -2.19 -8.86 -8.12
CA CYS A 65 -3.09 -8.85 -6.97
C CYS A 65 -4.35 -7.96 -7.14
N HIS A 66 -4.70 -7.56 -8.37
CA HIS A 66 -5.87 -6.72 -8.61
C HIS A 66 -7.15 -7.33 -8.00
N GLY A 67 -7.92 -6.52 -7.28
CA GLY A 67 -9.13 -6.95 -6.57
C GLY A 67 -8.88 -7.62 -5.22
N SER A 68 -7.64 -7.94 -4.87
CA SER A 68 -7.30 -8.59 -3.59
C SER A 68 -7.61 -7.64 -2.42
N PRO A 69 -8.25 -8.13 -1.33
CA PRO A 69 -8.51 -7.31 -0.17
C PRO A 69 -7.23 -6.85 0.54
N VAL A 70 -7.23 -5.61 1.00
CA VAL A 70 -6.14 -5.01 1.76
C VAL A 70 -6.66 -4.18 2.93
N LEU A 71 -5.97 -4.31 4.07
CA LEU A 71 -6.10 -3.41 5.20
C LEU A 71 -4.74 -2.77 5.49
N ALA A 72 -4.67 -1.45 5.37
CA ALA A 72 -3.50 -0.67 5.75
C ALA A 72 -3.85 0.26 6.92
N ILE A 73 -2.91 0.39 7.85
CA ILE A 73 -2.97 1.38 8.93
C ILE A 73 -1.72 2.23 8.80
N GLY A 74 -1.87 3.55 8.82
CA GLY A 74 -0.75 4.44 8.56
C GLY A 74 -1.06 5.91 8.80
N ARG A 75 -0.10 6.76 8.43
CA ARG A 75 -0.24 8.21 8.58
C ARG A 75 -0.45 8.85 7.22
N ARG A 76 -1.37 9.82 7.16
CA ARG A 76 -1.60 10.59 5.94
C ARG A 76 -0.50 11.63 5.79
N MET A 77 0.17 11.59 4.66
CA MET A 77 1.23 12.51 4.29
C MET A 77 0.67 13.75 3.59
N LEU A 78 1.47 14.82 3.50
CA LEU A 78 1.08 16.08 2.85
C LEU A 78 0.78 15.93 1.35
N ASN A 79 1.40 14.95 0.69
CA ASN A 79 1.12 14.59 -0.70
C ASN A 79 -0.21 13.82 -0.88
N GLY A 80 -0.92 13.53 0.22
CA GLY A 80 -2.17 12.79 0.22
C GLY A 80 -2.02 11.27 0.32
N PHE A 81 -0.80 10.74 0.28
CA PHE A 81 -0.53 9.30 0.41
C PHE A 81 -0.64 8.88 1.87
N VAL A 82 -0.78 7.58 2.09
CA VAL A 82 -0.78 6.97 3.42
C VAL A 82 0.49 6.15 3.57
N THR A 83 1.39 6.57 4.44
CA THR A 83 2.54 5.75 4.80
C THR A 83 2.09 4.71 5.81
N ALA A 84 2.02 3.46 5.38
CA ALA A 84 1.60 2.33 6.19
C ALA A 84 2.64 2.02 7.26
N THR A 85 2.16 1.84 8.50
CA THR A 85 2.91 1.25 9.60
C THR A 85 2.49 -0.20 9.83
N ARG A 86 1.34 -0.61 9.27
CA ARG A 86 0.86 -1.99 9.22
C ARG A 86 0.16 -2.25 7.90
N LEU A 87 0.40 -3.42 7.32
CA LEU A 87 -0.23 -3.88 6.10
C LEU A 87 -0.73 -5.31 6.30
N GLN A 88 -1.98 -5.58 5.94
CA GLN A 88 -2.54 -6.93 5.86
C GLN A 88 -3.07 -7.14 4.45
N LEU A 89 -2.57 -8.19 3.81
CA LEU A 89 -2.94 -8.62 2.48
C LEU A 89 -3.68 -9.95 2.59
N VAL A 90 -4.75 -10.11 1.81
CA VAL A 90 -5.52 -11.35 1.73
C VAL A 90 -5.62 -11.75 0.27
N ARG A 91 -5.36 -13.03 -0.05
CA ARG A 91 -5.57 -13.59 -1.39
C ARG A 91 -7.01 -14.07 -1.55
#